data_AF-A0A8J7HX74-F1
#
_entry.id   AF-A0A8J7HX74-F1
#
_cell.length_a   1.000
_cell.length_b   1.000
_cell.length_c   1.000
_cell.angle_alpha   90.00
_cell.angle_beta   90.00
_cell.angle_gamma   90.00
#
_symmetry.space_group_name_H-M   'P 1'
#
loop_
_entity.id
_entity.type
_entity.pdbx_description
1 polymer ?
#
loop_
_entity_poly.entity_id
_entity_poly.type
_entity_poly.pdbx_seq_one_letter_code
_entity_poly.pdbx_strand_id
1 'polypeptide(L)'
;MADLTPNSSFSLTLRLQIPNRVGMLASVTQAIATTGGNLGQIDLIEQSRKESTRDITVDAASTEHAETIVQAIKALPDIKVLSVYDRTFNLHRGGKISIASRIPLKSVADLAMAYTPGVGRICTAIAQDPQEVYNLTIKQNTVAIVTDGSAVLGLGNLGAAASLPVMEGKAMLFKEFAGIDAFPICLATQDTDEIVRTVKNLAPVFGGVNLEDIAAPRCFEIEQRLRQELDIPVFHDDQHGTAIVTLAALFNALKLVHKSIAEIRIVINGAGAAGVAIARLLRKAGAEKIWMCDSKGILSISRTDLTEEKREFAVKAQGTLAGALQGADVFIGVSVPGVLTPEMVQAMAKDPIVFAMANPIPEIQPELVSKNVAVIATGRSDYPNQINNVLAFPGVFRGALDCRAQTITTTMYLEAASAIASLVKPSDLDREHIIPSVFDERVVSAVAAAVQRAAREEGIAQS
;
A
#
# COMPACT_ATOMS: atom_id res chain seq x y z
N MET A 1 18.91 -3.53 -20.40
CA MET A 1 17.71 -3.74 -19.56
C MET A 1 18.15 -4.53 -18.36
N ALA A 2 17.69 -4.18 -17.16
CA ALA A 2 18.01 -4.97 -15.97
C ALA A 2 17.33 -6.34 -16.11
N ASP A 3 18.06 -7.42 -15.80
CA ASP A 3 17.48 -8.75 -15.68
C ASP A 3 16.56 -8.76 -14.45
N LEU A 4 15.25 -8.81 -14.68
CA LEU A 4 14.27 -8.80 -13.60
C LEU A 4 14.21 -10.17 -12.93
N THR A 5 14.27 -10.18 -11.60
CA THR A 5 14.18 -11.42 -10.81
C THR A 5 12.76 -12.00 -10.89
N PRO A 6 12.60 -13.29 -11.25
CA PRO A 6 11.30 -13.95 -11.20
C PRO A 6 10.69 -13.94 -9.79
N ASN A 7 9.38 -13.72 -9.69
CA ASN A 7 8.68 -13.68 -8.41
C ASN A 7 7.22 -14.15 -8.51
N SER A 8 6.58 -14.31 -7.34
CA SER A 8 5.23 -14.87 -7.20
C SER A 8 4.14 -14.08 -7.91
N SER A 9 4.35 -12.79 -8.18
CA SER A 9 3.34 -11.91 -8.80
C SER A 9 3.01 -12.32 -10.23
N PHE A 10 3.96 -12.94 -10.92
CA PHE A 10 3.82 -13.46 -12.29
C PHE A 10 3.90 -14.99 -12.31
N SER A 11 3.51 -15.64 -11.21
CA SER A 11 3.64 -17.09 -11.08
C SER A 11 2.53 -17.85 -11.79
N LEU A 12 2.93 -18.94 -12.45
CA LEU A 12 2.06 -19.84 -13.18
C LEU A 12 2.01 -21.21 -12.50
N THR A 13 0.90 -21.91 -12.68
CA THR A 13 0.81 -23.36 -12.47
C THR A 13 0.54 -24.02 -13.81
N LEU A 14 1.46 -24.89 -14.22
CA LEU A 14 1.43 -25.61 -15.48
C LEU A 14 1.00 -27.05 -15.21
N ARG A 15 -0.17 -27.45 -15.69
CA ARG A 15 -0.61 -28.85 -15.65
C ARG A 15 -0.11 -29.56 -16.88
N LEU A 16 0.81 -30.51 -16.68
CA LEU A 16 1.53 -31.20 -17.74
C LEU A 16 1.24 -32.70 -17.68
N GLN A 17 0.96 -33.28 -18.84
CA GLN A 17 0.99 -34.72 -19.04
C GLN A 17 2.36 -35.08 -19.62
N ILE A 18 3.11 -35.87 -18.85
CA ILE A 18 4.52 -36.20 -19.05
C ILE A 18 4.65 -37.72 -19.17
N PRO A 19 5.24 -38.27 -20.24
CA PRO A 19 5.51 -39.69 -20.35
C PRO A 19 6.30 -40.21 -19.15
N ASN A 20 5.87 -41.35 -18.58
CA ASN A 20 6.46 -41.95 -17.39
C ASN A 20 7.73 -42.75 -17.75
N ARG A 21 8.75 -42.03 -18.25
CA ARG A 21 10.08 -42.56 -18.59
C ARG A 21 11.17 -41.63 -18.05
N VAL A 22 12.36 -42.17 -17.86
CA VAL A 22 13.52 -41.44 -17.31
C VAL A 22 13.81 -40.18 -18.14
N GLY A 23 14.11 -39.07 -17.47
CA GLY A 23 14.52 -37.81 -18.09
C GLY A 23 13.40 -36.86 -18.54
N MET A 24 12.13 -37.30 -18.57
CA MET A 24 11.05 -36.44 -19.08
C MET A 24 10.68 -35.28 -18.17
N LEU A 25 10.70 -35.47 -16.85
CA LEU A 25 10.53 -34.34 -15.93
C LEU A 25 11.75 -33.41 -15.99
N ALA A 26 12.96 -33.98 -16.15
CA ALA A 26 14.19 -33.20 -16.23
C ALA A 26 14.21 -32.30 -17.47
N SER A 27 13.67 -32.72 -18.62
CA SER A 27 13.57 -31.88 -19.80
C SER A 27 12.65 -30.68 -19.58
N VAL A 28 11.54 -30.87 -18.85
CA VAL A 28 10.62 -29.79 -18.48
C VAL A 28 11.32 -28.79 -17.54
N THR A 29 11.94 -29.27 -16.46
CA THR A 29 12.63 -28.38 -15.51
C THR A 29 13.81 -27.67 -16.17
N GLN A 30 14.51 -28.34 -17.09
CA GLN A 30 15.58 -27.73 -17.88
C GLN A 30 15.04 -26.63 -18.81
N ALA A 31 13.90 -26.84 -19.48
CA ALA A 31 13.31 -25.81 -20.33
C ALA A 31 12.93 -24.56 -19.53
N ILE A 32 12.38 -24.74 -18.32
CA ILE A 32 12.08 -23.64 -17.38
C ILE A 32 13.37 -22.91 -16.96
N ALA A 33 14.41 -23.65 -16.57
CA ALA A 33 15.66 -23.04 -16.14
C ALA A 33 16.36 -22.28 -17.28
N THR A 34 16.36 -22.83 -18.50
CA THR A 34 16.99 -22.21 -19.68
C THR A 34 16.31 -20.91 -20.08
N THR A 35 15.00 -20.76 -19.85
CA THR A 35 14.29 -19.50 -20.09
C THR A 35 14.44 -18.49 -18.95
N GLY A 36 15.04 -18.89 -17.83
CA GLY A 36 15.21 -18.03 -16.65
C GLY A 36 14.03 -18.07 -15.68
N GLY A 37 13.08 -18.98 -15.84
CA GLY A 37 11.99 -19.18 -14.89
C GLY A 37 12.50 -19.79 -13.57
N ASN A 38 11.96 -19.32 -12.45
CA ASN A 38 12.31 -19.87 -11.15
C ASN A 38 11.33 -21.01 -10.78
N LEU A 39 11.86 -22.21 -10.62
CA LEU A 39 11.08 -23.42 -10.40
C LEU A 39 10.55 -23.48 -8.96
N GLY A 40 9.22 -23.59 -8.82
CA GLY A 40 8.55 -23.79 -7.55
C GLY A 40 8.16 -25.25 -7.30
N GLN A 41 7.02 -25.44 -6.65
CA GLN A 41 6.48 -26.75 -6.28
C GLN A 41 6.14 -27.62 -7.50
N ILE A 42 6.38 -28.92 -7.39
CA ILE A 42 6.02 -29.94 -8.39
C ILE A 42 5.13 -31.00 -7.72
N ASP A 43 3.86 -31.02 -8.07
CA ASP A 43 2.87 -31.93 -7.51
C ASP A 43 2.51 -33.03 -8.52
N LEU A 44 2.48 -34.29 -8.05
CA LEU A 44 1.99 -35.41 -8.84
C LEU A 44 0.48 -35.55 -8.65
N ILE A 45 -0.28 -35.33 -9.72
CA ILE A 45 -1.75 -35.43 -9.70
C ILE A 45 -2.19 -36.87 -9.98
N GLU A 46 -1.60 -37.48 -10.99
CA GLU A 46 -1.94 -38.84 -11.41
C GLU A 46 -0.71 -39.52 -12.04
N GLN A 47 -0.60 -40.84 -11.89
CA GLN A 47 0.45 -41.63 -12.53
C GLN A 47 -0.08 -42.97 -13.03
N SER A 48 0.23 -43.28 -14.29
CA SER A 48 0.05 -44.59 -14.89
C SER A 48 1.40 -45.19 -15.30
N ARG A 49 1.39 -46.41 -15.86
CA ARG A 49 2.61 -47.00 -16.43
C ARG A 49 3.15 -46.23 -17.65
N LYS A 50 2.31 -45.47 -18.35
CA LYS A 50 2.70 -44.76 -19.58
C LYS A 50 3.01 -43.29 -19.34
N GLU A 51 2.30 -42.65 -18.42
CA GLU A 51 2.27 -41.20 -18.29
C GLU A 51 2.07 -40.78 -16.83
N SER A 52 2.46 -39.55 -16.51
CA SER A 52 2.20 -38.88 -15.24
C SER A 52 1.66 -37.48 -15.51
N THR A 53 0.64 -37.09 -14.77
CA THR A 53 0.11 -35.72 -14.78
C THR A 53 0.67 -34.99 -13.58
N ARG A 54 1.32 -33.85 -13.82
CA ARG A 54 1.95 -33.03 -12.78
C ARG A 54 1.52 -31.58 -12.91
N ASP A 55 1.35 -30.94 -11.76
CA ASP A 55 1.27 -29.48 -11.68
C ASP A 55 2.64 -28.94 -11.30
N ILE A 56 3.16 -28.01 -12.09
CA ILE A 56 4.46 -27.37 -11.86
C ILE A 56 4.25 -25.88 -11.69
N THR A 57 4.64 -25.37 -10.53
CA THR A 57 4.64 -23.94 -10.26
C THR A 57 5.94 -23.32 -10.78
N VAL A 58 5.82 -22.19 -11.47
CA VAL A 58 6.97 -21.44 -11.98
C VAL A 58 6.75 -19.96 -11.75
N ASP A 59 7.71 -19.30 -11.13
CA ASP A 59 7.74 -17.86 -11.03
C ASP A 59 8.41 -17.28 -12.28
N ALA A 60 7.77 -16.28 -12.88
CA ALA A 60 8.29 -15.52 -14.00
C ALA A 60 8.64 -14.09 -13.56
N ALA A 61 9.37 -13.37 -14.41
CA ALA A 61 9.78 -11.99 -14.15
C ALA A 61 8.76 -10.95 -14.67
N SER A 62 7.92 -11.35 -15.61
CA SER A 62 6.84 -10.56 -16.19
C SER A 62 5.84 -11.49 -16.88
N THR A 63 4.71 -10.94 -17.35
CA THR A 63 3.73 -11.67 -18.17
C THR A 63 4.35 -12.21 -19.46
N GLU A 64 5.18 -11.42 -20.15
CA GLU A 64 5.85 -11.82 -21.39
C GLU A 64 6.88 -12.94 -21.14
N HIS A 65 7.60 -12.88 -20.01
CA HIS A 65 8.49 -13.96 -19.61
C HIS A 65 7.69 -15.23 -19.29
N ALA A 66 6.54 -15.11 -18.62
CA ALA A 66 5.65 -16.23 -18.33
C ALA A 66 5.18 -16.92 -19.62
N GLU A 67 4.81 -16.15 -20.64
CA GLU A 67 4.47 -16.66 -21.98
C GLU A 67 5.67 -17.38 -22.64
N THR A 68 6.87 -16.81 -22.53
CA THR A 68 8.10 -17.42 -23.07
C THR A 68 8.38 -18.79 -22.43
N ILE A 69 8.23 -18.90 -21.11
CA ILE A 69 8.34 -20.18 -20.38
C ILE A 69 7.32 -21.19 -20.91
N VAL A 70 6.05 -20.79 -21.04
CA VAL A 70 4.98 -21.65 -21.54
C VAL A 70 5.28 -22.16 -22.94
N GLN A 71 5.77 -21.29 -23.84
CA GLN A 71 6.11 -21.68 -25.21
C GLN A 71 7.30 -22.65 -25.25
N ALA A 72 8.32 -22.44 -24.42
CA ALA A 72 9.45 -23.35 -24.33
C ALA A 72 9.03 -24.77 -23.90
N ILE A 73 8.08 -24.89 -22.98
CA ILE A 73 7.54 -26.18 -22.54
C ILE A 73 6.65 -26.80 -23.62
N LYS A 74 5.82 -26.00 -24.30
CA LYS A 74 4.99 -26.47 -25.43
C LYS A 74 5.84 -26.99 -26.60
N ALA A 75 7.07 -26.49 -26.75
CA ALA A 75 7.99 -26.94 -27.79
C ALA A 75 8.70 -28.27 -27.46
N LEU A 76 8.60 -28.78 -26.21
CA LEU A 76 9.21 -30.05 -25.84
C LEU A 76 8.49 -31.23 -26.50
N PRO A 77 9.23 -32.17 -27.11
CA PRO A 77 8.62 -33.36 -27.69
C PRO A 77 8.02 -34.25 -26.59
N ASP A 78 6.88 -34.87 -26.90
CA ASP A 78 6.13 -35.79 -26.04
C ASP A 78 5.58 -35.19 -24.73
N ILE A 79 5.77 -33.90 -24.44
CA ILE A 79 5.14 -33.20 -23.31
C ILE A 79 3.86 -32.54 -23.77
N LYS A 80 2.75 -32.77 -23.06
CA LYS A 80 1.48 -32.12 -23.34
C LYS A 80 1.10 -31.17 -22.22
N VAL A 81 0.99 -29.88 -22.53
CA VAL A 81 0.43 -28.87 -21.63
C VAL A 81 -1.10 -29.01 -21.64
N LEU A 82 -1.68 -29.47 -20.53
CA LEU A 82 -3.13 -29.64 -20.39
C LEU A 82 -3.81 -28.32 -20.04
N SER A 83 -3.22 -27.54 -19.14
CA SER A 83 -3.70 -26.22 -18.77
C SER A 83 -2.57 -25.37 -18.17
N VAL A 84 -2.76 -24.05 -18.26
CA VAL A 84 -1.91 -23.04 -17.62
C VAL A 84 -2.81 -22.16 -16.79
N TYR A 85 -2.48 -22.01 -15.52
CA TYR A 85 -3.19 -21.13 -14.59
C TYR A 85 -2.26 -20.02 -14.17
N ASP A 86 -2.67 -18.78 -14.40
CA ASP A 86 -2.07 -17.65 -13.70
C ASP A 86 -2.56 -17.68 -12.24
N ARG A 87 -1.62 -17.78 -11.30
CA ARG A 87 -1.94 -17.96 -9.88
C ARG A 87 -2.56 -16.71 -9.27
N THR A 88 -2.17 -15.52 -9.75
CA THR A 88 -2.77 -14.24 -9.34
C THR A 88 -4.23 -14.17 -9.81
N PHE A 89 -4.52 -14.49 -11.07
CA PHE A 89 -5.90 -14.51 -11.57
C PHE A 89 -6.76 -15.56 -10.87
N ASN A 90 -6.20 -16.74 -10.61
CA ASN A 90 -6.94 -17.79 -9.92
C ASN A 90 -7.28 -17.40 -8.47
N LEU A 91 -6.38 -16.70 -7.76
CA LEU A 91 -6.63 -16.16 -6.43
C LEU A 91 -7.80 -15.16 -6.41
N HIS A 92 -8.03 -14.43 -7.51
CA HIS A 92 -9.11 -13.44 -7.61
C HIS A 92 -10.45 -14.03 -8.10
N ARG A 93 -10.52 -15.33 -8.44
CA ARG A 93 -11.79 -15.94 -8.88
C ARG A 93 -12.79 -15.97 -7.73
N GLY A 94 -13.87 -15.20 -7.88
CA GLY A 94 -14.93 -15.09 -6.87
C GLY A 94 -14.73 -13.95 -5.87
N GLY A 95 -13.68 -13.13 -6.02
CA GLY A 95 -13.33 -12.06 -5.08
C GLY A 95 -12.48 -12.56 -3.92
N LYS A 96 -11.91 -11.62 -3.16
CA LYS A 96 -10.98 -11.91 -2.04
C LYS A 96 -11.60 -11.88 -0.65
N ILE A 97 -12.84 -11.40 -0.54
CA ILE A 97 -13.53 -11.22 0.74
C ILE A 97 -14.94 -11.82 0.70
N SER A 98 -15.47 -12.16 1.87
CA SER A 98 -16.84 -12.62 2.06
C SER A 98 -17.37 -12.13 3.40
N ILE A 99 -18.70 -12.09 3.56
CA ILE A 99 -19.34 -11.73 4.83
C ILE A 99 -19.62 -12.99 5.64
N ALA A 100 -19.27 -12.97 6.92
CA ALA A 100 -19.57 -14.03 7.87
C ALA A 100 -20.40 -13.50 9.05
N SER A 101 -21.35 -14.30 9.53
CA SER A 101 -22.13 -13.96 10.72
C SER A 101 -21.28 -14.07 11.99
N ARG A 102 -21.41 -13.11 12.91
CA ARG A 102 -20.74 -13.16 14.23
C ARG A 102 -21.31 -14.24 15.15
N ILE A 103 -22.59 -14.56 14.98
CA ILE A 103 -23.30 -15.60 15.71
C ILE A 103 -23.98 -16.55 14.71
N PRO A 104 -23.95 -17.87 14.94
CA PRO A 104 -24.68 -18.80 14.09
C PRO A 104 -26.18 -18.76 14.41
N LEU A 105 -27.03 -18.81 13.38
CA LEU A 105 -28.49 -18.92 13.54
C LEU A 105 -28.89 -20.39 13.44
N LYS A 106 -29.11 -21.06 14.58
CA LYS A 106 -29.37 -22.51 14.65
C LYS A 106 -30.78 -22.85 15.14
N SER A 107 -31.48 -21.89 15.72
CA SER A 107 -32.81 -22.07 16.30
C SER A 107 -33.76 -20.92 15.99
N VAL A 108 -35.05 -21.15 16.21
CA VAL A 108 -36.09 -20.11 16.14
C VAL A 108 -35.82 -18.99 17.15
N ALA A 109 -35.26 -19.32 18.32
CA ALA A 109 -34.90 -18.33 19.33
C ALA A 109 -33.76 -17.42 18.84
N ASP A 110 -32.73 -17.98 18.20
CA ASP A 110 -31.63 -17.20 17.62
C ASP A 110 -32.16 -16.23 16.55
N LEU A 111 -33.04 -16.72 15.67
CA LEU A 111 -33.66 -15.89 14.63
C LEU A 111 -34.52 -14.77 15.24
N ALA A 112 -35.32 -15.08 16.26
CA ALA A 112 -36.17 -14.10 16.92
C ALA A 112 -35.39 -13.00 17.67
N MET A 113 -34.18 -13.31 18.15
CA MET A 113 -33.27 -12.34 18.78
C MET A 113 -32.49 -11.51 17.76
N ALA A 114 -31.92 -12.16 16.74
CA ALA A 114 -31.10 -11.51 15.72
C ALA A 114 -31.94 -10.70 14.72
N TYR A 115 -33.19 -11.07 14.53
CA TYR A 115 -34.13 -10.43 13.61
C TYR A 115 -35.47 -10.16 14.30
N THR A 116 -36.59 -10.33 13.59
CA THR A 116 -37.91 -10.01 14.13
C THR A 116 -38.40 -11.08 15.11
N PRO A 117 -39.05 -10.66 16.22
CA PRO A 117 -39.35 -9.27 16.61
C PRO A 117 -38.23 -8.59 17.44
N GLY A 118 -37.23 -9.33 17.93
CA GLY A 118 -36.26 -8.86 18.93
C GLY A 118 -35.44 -7.64 18.52
N VAL A 119 -35.00 -7.59 17.25
CA VAL A 119 -34.20 -6.48 16.70
C VAL A 119 -34.88 -5.12 16.83
N GLY A 120 -36.23 -5.08 16.86
CA GLY A 120 -36.98 -3.83 17.06
C GLY A 120 -36.62 -3.12 18.36
N ARG A 121 -36.30 -3.85 19.43
CA ARG A 121 -35.86 -3.29 20.71
C ARG A 121 -34.51 -2.58 20.58
N ILE A 122 -33.60 -3.13 19.78
CA ILE A 122 -32.29 -2.52 19.49
C ILE A 122 -32.47 -1.24 18.67
N CYS A 123 -33.33 -1.26 17.65
CA CYS A 123 -33.67 -0.06 16.89
C CYS A 123 -34.24 1.05 17.78
N THR A 124 -35.16 0.72 18.71
CA THR A 124 -35.71 1.69 19.66
C THR A 124 -34.64 2.23 20.62
N ALA A 125 -33.73 1.39 21.11
CA ALA A 125 -32.64 1.82 21.99
C ALA A 125 -31.73 2.85 21.29
N ILE A 126 -31.32 2.58 20.04
CA ILE A 126 -30.49 3.51 19.25
C ILE A 126 -31.26 4.80 18.92
N ALA A 127 -32.57 4.72 18.67
CA ALA A 127 -33.38 5.92 18.44
C ALA A 127 -33.52 6.82 19.68
N GLN A 128 -33.43 6.23 20.89
CA GLN A 128 -33.46 6.96 22.17
C GLN A 128 -32.09 7.51 22.56
N ASP A 129 -31.04 6.73 22.32
CA ASP A 129 -29.64 7.12 22.52
C ASP A 129 -28.81 6.78 21.26
N PRO A 130 -28.57 7.76 20.37
CA PRO A 130 -27.82 7.53 19.14
C PRO A 130 -26.40 6.99 19.34
N GLN A 131 -25.79 7.16 20.52
CA GLN A 131 -24.44 6.65 20.80
C GLN A 131 -24.40 5.12 20.91
N GLU A 132 -25.53 4.48 21.23
CA GLU A 132 -25.64 3.02 21.30
C GLU A 132 -25.42 2.34 19.94
N VAL A 133 -25.44 3.09 18.83
CA VAL A 133 -25.08 2.55 17.51
C VAL A 133 -23.68 1.92 17.51
N TYR A 134 -22.73 2.46 18.28
CA TYR A 134 -21.39 1.89 18.41
C TYR A 134 -21.42 0.59 19.21
N ASN A 135 -22.21 0.52 20.29
CA ASN A 135 -22.24 -0.65 21.18
C ASN A 135 -23.06 -1.82 20.60
N LEU A 136 -24.11 -1.51 19.84
CA LEU A 136 -25.14 -2.48 19.42
C LEU A 136 -25.06 -2.84 17.93
N THR A 137 -24.11 -2.28 17.18
CA THR A 137 -23.96 -2.56 15.74
C THR A 137 -22.51 -2.76 15.33
N ILE A 138 -22.29 -3.07 14.05
CA ILE A 138 -20.95 -3.20 13.47
C ILE A 138 -20.18 -1.88 13.40
N LYS A 139 -20.85 -0.72 13.55
CA LYS A 139 -20.23 0.61 13.39
C LYS A 139 -18.93 0.78 14.18
N GLN A 140 -18.84 0.23 15.39
CA GLN A 140 -17.64 0.29 16.22
C GLN A 140 -16.38 -0.27 15.56
N ASN A 141 -16.49 -1.21 14.62
CA ASN A 141 -15.35 -1.90 14.04
C ASN A 141 -15.33 -1.91 12.49
N THR A 142 -16.21 -1.14 11.84
CA THR A 142 -16.36 -1.18 10.39
C THR A 142 -15.83 0.09 9.70
N VAL A 143 -14.98 -0.09 8.68
CA VAL A 143 -14.40 1.01 7.89
C VAL A 143 -14.88 0.95 6.45
N ALA A 144 -15.30 2.10 5.90
CA ALA A 144 -15.58 2.22 4.47
C ALA A 144 -14.27 2.49 3.72
N ILE A 145 -13.95 1.67 2.71
CA ILE A 145 -12.84 1.94 1.79
C ILE A 145 -13.45 2.58 0.55
N VAL A 146 -13.35 3.90 0.42
CA VAL A 146 -14.03 4.67 -0.62
C VAL A 146 -13.04 5.06 -1.71
N THR A 147 -13.41 4.80 -2.96
CA THR A 147 -12.63 5.19 -4.14
C THR A 147 -13.55 5.57 -5.29
N ASP A 148 -13.08 6.42 -6.22
CA ASP A 148 -13.68 6.63 -7.54
C ASP A 148 -12.91 5.89 -8.67
N GLY A 149 -11.81 5.21 -8.32
CA GLY A 149 -10.92 4.52 -9.26
C GLY A 149 -10.18 5.46 -10.22
N SER A 150 -10.02 6.73 -9.86
CA SER A 150 -9.36 7.72 -10.73
C SER A 150 -7.83 7.71 -10.67
N ALA A 151 -7.23 7.06 -9.67
CA ALA A 151 -5.78 6.93 -9.52
C ALA A 151 -5.38 5.55 -8.98
N VAL A 152 -5.82 4.47 -9.65
CA VAL A 152 -5.56 3.09 -9.21
C VAL A 152 -4.08 2.76 -9.33
N LEU A 153 -3.38 2.64 -8.20
CA LEU A 153 -1.94 2.36 -8.16
C LEU A 153 -1.15 3.34 -9.06
N GLY A 154 -0.16 2.84 -9.83
CA GLY A 154 0.51 3.59 -10.89
C GLY A 154 -0.17 3.49 -12.27
N LEU A 155 -1.39 2.94 -12.35
CA LEU A 155 -2.10 2.66 -13.61
C LEU A 155 -3.01 3.80 -14.06
N GLY A 156 -3.28 4.76 -13.18
CA GLY A 156 -4.11 5.93 -13.46
C GLY A 156 -5.61 5.65 -13.34
N ASN A 157 -6.41 6.35 -14.17
CA ASN A 157 -7.86 6.29 -14.08
C ASN A 157 -8.41 5.06 -14.82
N LEU A 158 -8.72 4.01 -14.07
CA LEU A 158 -9.34 2.78 -14.59
C LEU A 158 -10.84 2.71 -14.30
N GLY A 159 -11.34 3.63 -13.47
CA GLY A 159 -12.73 3.69 -13.03
C GLY A 159 -13.06 2.74 -11.88
N ALA A 160 -14.21 2.98 -11.25
CA ALA A 160 -14.66 2.34 -10.03
C ALA A 160 -14.67 0.80 -10.06
N ALA A 161 -15.14 0.19 -11.15
CA ALA A 161 -15.22 -1.28 -11.22
C ALA A 161 -13.83 -1.93 -11.28
N ALA A 162 -12.88 -1.31 -11.99
CA ALA A 162 -11.52 -1.81 -12.14
C ALA A 162 -10.67 -1.62 -10.88
N SER A 163 -11.04 -0.69 -9.98
CA SER A 163 -10.36 -0.51 -8.69
C SER A 163 -10.80 -1.52 -7.63
N LEU A 164 -11.96 -2.17 -7.79
CA LEU A 164 -12.54 -3.07 -6.80
C LEU A 164 -11.58 -4.17 -6.30
N PRO A 165 -10.76 -4.84 -7.14
CA PRO A 165 -9.77 -5.80 -6.65
C PRO A 165 -8.76 -5.19 -5.67
N VAL A 166 -8.31 -3.95 -5.89
CA VAL A 166 -7.41 -3.25 -4.95
C VAL A 166 -8.12 -3.00 -3.63
N MET A 167 -9.37 -2.52 -3.69
CA MET A 167 -10.18 -2.23 -2.50
C MET A 167 -10.51 -3.48 -1.68
N GLU A 168 -10.81 -4.61 -2.32
CA GLU A 168 -10.95 -5.90 -1.63
C GLU A 168 -9.65 -6.32 -0.95
N GLY A 169 -8.51 -6.06 -1.60
CA GLY A 169 -7.19 -6.29 -1.02
C GLY A 169 -7.00 -5.47 0.26
N LYS A 170 -7.29 -4.17 0.21
CA LYS A 170 -7.25 -3.28 1.39
C LYS A 170 -8.16 -3.78 2.50
N ALA A 171 -9.38 -4.23 2.17
CA ALA A 171 -10.31 -4.79 3.15
C ALA A 171 -9.75 -6.04 3.85
N MET A 172 -9.14 -6.95 3.08
CA MET A 172 -8.48 -8.14 3.61
C MET A 172 -7.32 -7.77 4.55
N LEU A 173 -6.52 -6.76 4.20
CA LEU A 173 -5.38 -6.31 5.02
C LEU A 173 -5.84 -5.65 6.33
N PHE A 174 -6.93 -4.86 6.31
CA PHE A 174 -7.57 -4.35 7.53
C PHE A 174 -7.99 -5.49 8.46
N LYS A 175 -8.59 -6.54 7.89
CA LYS A 175 -9.08 -7.68 8.67
C LYS A 175 -7.94 -8.50 9.25
N GLU A 176 -6.96 -8.84 8.43
CA GLU A 176 -5.83 -9.70 8.80
C GLU A 176 -4.95 -9.06 9.87
N PHE A 177 -4.56 -7.79 9.67
CA PHE A 177 -3.58 -7.15 10.55
C PHE A 177 -4.20 -6.46 11.77
N ALA A 178 -5.41 -5.94 11.67
CA ALA A 178 -6.02 -5.14 12.73
C ALA A 178 -7.38 -5.65 13.21
N GLY A 179 -7.89 -6.75 12.66
CA GLY A 179 -9.21 -7.29 13.03
C GLY A 179 -10.37 -6.37 12.62
N ILE A 180 -10.14 -5.38 11.74
CA ILE A 180 -11.13 -4.38 11.33
C ILE A 180 -11.98 -4.94 10.19
N ASP A 181 -13.30 -4.78 10.29
CA ASP A 181 -14.24 -5.20 9.26
C ASP A 181 -14.38 -4.10 8.21
N ALA A 182 -13.50 -4.08 7.20
CA ALA A 182 -13.56 -3.06 6.16
C ALA A 182 -14.38 -3.52 4.94
N PHE A 183 -15.05 -2.58 4.26
CA PHE A 183 -15.87 -2.87 3.09
C PHE A 183 -15.55 -1.92 1.92
N PRO A 184 -15.33 -2.45 0.70
CA PRO A 184 -15.03 -1.63 -0.48
C PRO A 184 -16.27 -0.91 -1.02
N ILE A 185 -16.14 0.39 -1.30
CA ILE A 185 -17.18 1.27 -1.84
C ILE A 185 -16.61 2.02 -3.04
N CYS A 186 -16.68 1.40 -4.21
CA CYS A 186 -16.24 2.01 -5.47
C CYS A 186 -17.39 2.84 -6.08
N LEU A 187 -17.24 4.16 -6.09
CA LEU A 187 -18.27 5.09 -6.55
C LEU A 187 -18.16 5.33 -8.06
N ALA A 188 -19.22 5.07 -8.81
CA ALA A 188 -19.30 5.31 -10.25
C ALA A 188 -19.51 6.80 -10.61
N THR A 189 -18.86 7.70 -9.89
CA THR A 189 -18.85 9.15 -10.12
C THR A 189 -17.47 9.70 -9.74
N GLN A 190 -17.02 10.72 -10.46
CA GLN A 190 -15.78 11.45 -10.17
C GLN A 190 -16.06 12.93 -9.82
N ASP A 191 -17.33 13.26 -9.60
CA ASP A 191 -17.75 14.57 -9.13
C ASP A 191 -17.51 14.69 -7.62
N THR A 192 -16.78 15.72 -7.20
CA THR A 192 -16.39 15.93 -5.81
C THR A 192 -17.61 16.05 -4.89
N ASP A 193 -18.63 16.81 -5.29
CA ASP A 193 -19.83 17.04 -4.47
C ASP A 193 -20.64 15.76 -4.30
N GLU A 194 -20.79 14.98 -5.38
CA GLU A 194 -21.49 13.69 -5.34
C GLU A 194 -20.76 12.68 -4.46
N ILE A 195 -19.43 12.61 -4.54
CA ILE A 195 -18.62 11.74 -3.67
C ILE A 195 -18.82 12.13 -2.20
N VAL A 196 -18.60 13.41 -1.86
CA VAL A 196 -18.73 13.89 -0.47
C VAL A 196 -20.13 13.62 0.06
N ARG A 197 -21.18 13.96 -0.70
CA ARG A 197 -22.58 13.71 -0.33
C ARG A 197 -22.86 12.22 -0.13
N THR A 198 -22.34 11.37 -1.00
CA THR A 198 -22.56 9.92 -0.93
C THR A 198 -21.91 9.34 0.32
N VAL A 199 -20.65 9.69 0.60
CA VAL A 199 -19.94 9.22 1.79
C VAL A 199 -20.65 9.68 3.07
N LYS A 200 -21.13 10.93 3.12
CA LYS A 200 -21.93 11.43 4.25
C LYS A 200 -23.20 10.62 4.50
N ASN A 201 -23.90 10.24 3.44
CA ASN A 201 -25.11 9.44 3.57
C ASN A 201 -24.81 8.00 4.03
N LEU A 202 -23.61 7.49 3.76
CA LEU A 202 -23.17 6.15 4.17
C LEU A 202 -22.54 6.12 5.57
N ALA A 203 -22.05 7.25 6.07
CA ALA A 203 -21.38 7.39 7.36
C ALA A 203 -22.10 6.75 8.57
N PRO A 204 -23.45 6.71 8.67
CA PRO A 204 -24.12 6.04 9.79
C PRO A 204 -23.66 4.59 10.03
N VAL A 205 -23.29 3.84 8.98
CA VAL A 205 -22.88 2.43 9.08
C VAL A 205 -21.44 2.26 9.58
N PHE A 206 -20.57 3.23 9.32
CA PHE A 206 -19.12 3.08 9.46
C PHE A 206 -18.57 3.83 10.67
N GLY A 207 -17.57 3.26 11.34
CA GLY A 207 -16.78 3.91 12.39
C GLY A 207 -15.61 4.72 11.85
N GLY A 208 -15.33 4.65 10.54
CA GLY A 208 -14.30 5.44 9.88
C GLY A 208 -14.35 5.30 8.36
N VAL A 209 -13.69 6.23 7.66
CA VAL A 209 -13.62 6.26 6.20
C VAL A 209 -12.15 6.30 5.75
N ASN A 210 -11.75 5.29 5.00
CA ASN A 210 -10.46 5.23 4.31
C ASN A 210 -10.66 5.63 2.84
N LEU A 211 -10.14 6.79 2.44
CA LEU A 211 -10.12 7.21 1.04
C LEU A 211 -8.91 6.59 0.33
N GLU A 212 -9.13 6.08 -0.89
CA GLU A 212 -8.13 5.31 -1.63
C GLU A 212 -8.19 5.60 -3.13
N ASP A 213 -7.04 5.67 -3.80
CA ASP A 213 -6.91 5.73 -5.26
C ASP A 213 -7.74 6.87 -5.92
N ILE A 214 -7.82 8.04 -5.26
CA ILE A 214 -8.49 9.25 -5.79
C ILE A 214 -7.45 10.24 -6.30
N ALA A 215 -7.62 10.71 -7.54
CA ALA A 215 -6.66 11.59 -8.19
C ALA A 215 -6.59 12.99 -7.56
N ALA A 216 -5.37 13.51 -7.44
CA ALA A 216 -5.13 14.93 -7.15
C ALA A 216 -5.56 15.82 -8.34
N PRO A 217 -6.03 17.06 -8.08
CA PRO A 217 -6.15 17.71 -6.78
C PRO A 217 -7.46 17.38 -6.02
N ARG A 218 -8.43 16.69 -6.64
CA ARG A 218 -9.76 16.46 -6.04
C ARG A 218 -9.70 15.73 -4.70
N CYS A 219 -8.76 14.79 -4.55
CA CYS A 219 -8.56 14.05 -3.31
C CYS A 219 -8.38 14.96 -2.08
N PHE A 220 -7.73 16.12 -2.24
CA PHE A 220 -7.51 17.08 -1.16
C PHE A 220 -8.82 17.73 -0.71
N GLU A 221 -9.63 18.20 -1.66
CA GLU A 221 -10.92 18.82 -1.37
C GLU A 221 -11.90 17.81 -0.75
N ILE A 222 -11.98 16.60 -1.33
CA ILE A 222 -12.84 15.51 -0.83
C ILE A 222 -12.48 15.19 0.61
N GLU A 223 -11.19 14.96 0.90
CA GLU A 223 -10.74 14.65 2.25
C GLU A 223 -11.01 15.80 3.22
N GLN A 224 -10.65 17.03 2.84
CA GLN A 224 -10.86 18.20 3.70
C GLN A 224 -12.33 18.35 4.08
N ARG A 225 -13.24 18.27 3.10
CA ARG A 225 -14.68 18.40 3.34
C ARG A 225 -15.22 17.27 4.18
N LEU A 226 -14.85 16.02 3.90
CA LEU A 226 -15.29 14.88 4.70
C LEU A 226 -14.80 14.97 6.15
N ARG A 227 -13.56 15.41 6.38
CA ARG A 227 -13.03 15.63 7.73
C ARG A 227 -13.74 16.76 8.50
N GLN A 228 -14.30 17.74 7.79
CA GLN A 228 -15.06 18.85 8.39
C GLN A 228 -16.54 18.51 8.62
N GLU A 229 -17.11 17.68 7.74
CA GLU A 229 -18.55 17.40 7.69
C GLU A 229 -18.95 16.09 8.40
N LEU A 230 -17.99 15.24 8.77
CA LEU A 230 -18.22 13.97 9.47
C LEU A 230 -17.72 13.99 10.92
N ASP A 231 -18.35 13.18 11.76
CA ASP A 231 -18.01 12.93 13.16
C ASP A 231 -17.21 11.62 13.37
N ILE A 232 -16.74 11.03 12.27
CA ILE A 232 -15.93 9.81 12.23
C ILE A 232 -14.58 10.09 11.55
N PRO A 233 -13.51 9.36 11.90
CA PRO A 233 -12.19 9.57 11.34
C PRO A 233 -12.18 9.30 9.83
N VAL A 234 -11.66 10.27 9.07
CA VAL A 234 -11.42 10.17 7.63
C VAL A 234 -9.92 10.23 7.38
N PHE A 235 -9.42 9.28 6.59
CA PHE A 235 -8.00 9.12 6.30
C PHE A 235 -7.80 8.77 4.84
N HIS A 236 -7.00 9.54 4.11
CA HIS A 236 -6.57 9.14 2.78
C HIS A 236 -5.24 8.39 2.83
N ASP A 237 -5.24 7.09 2.50
CA ASP A 237 -4.04 6.25 2.71
C ASP A 237 -2.90 6.62 1.76
N ASP A 238 -3.17 6.85 0.47
CA ASP A 238 -2.14 7.26 -0.49
C ASP A 238 -1.43 8.57 -0.11
N GLN A 239 -2.10 9.43 0.65
CA GLN A 239 -1.52 10.65 1.19
C GLN A 239 -0.80 10.36 2.52
N HIS A 240 -1.58 10.08 3.55
CA HIS A 240 -1.12 10.10 4.92
C HIS A 240 -0.44 8.78 5.32
N GLY A 241 -0.91 7.64 4.84
CA GLY A 241 -0.25 6.35 5.04
C GLY A 241 1.14 6.36 4.46
N THR A 242 1.26 6.79 3.20
CA THR A 242 2.56 6.94 2.53
C THR A 242 3.48 7.90 3.30
N ALA A 243 2.96 9.04 3.76
CA ALA A 243 3.73 10.01 4.54
C ALA A 243 4.24 9.45 5.88
N ILE A 244 3.39 8.74 6.63
CA ILE A 244 3.75 8.12 7.92
C ILE A 244 4.89 7.13 7.75
N VAL A 245 4.75 6.20 6.80
CA VAL A 245 5.74 5.13 6.60
C VAL A 245 7.04 5.69 6.01
N THR A 246 6.96 6.69 5.13
CA THR A 246 8.14 7.41 4.63
C THR A 246 8.90 8.12 5.75
N LEU A 247 8.19 8.80 6.66
CA LEU A 247 8.82 9.46 7.79
C LEU A 247 9.45 8.45 8.77
N ALA A 248 8.77 7.33 9.03
CA ALA A 248 9.31 6.25 9.87
C ALA A 248 10.63 5.68 9.31
N ALA A 249 10.64 5.37 8.01
CA ALA A 249 11.84 4.96 7.29
C ALA A 249 12.94 6.02 7.40
N LEU A 250 12.61 7.29 7.18
CA LEU A 250 13.58 8.38 7.21
C LEU A 250 14.19 8.57 8.61
N PHE A 251 13.41 8.47 9.69
CA PHE A 251 13.96 8.56 11.05
C PHE A 251 15.07 7.56 11.29
N ASN A 252 14.89 6.31 10.85
CA ASN A 252 15.89 5.27 11.02
C ASN A 252 17.06 5.39 10.03
N ALA A 253 16.79 5.77 8.78
CA ALA A 253 17.85 6.07 7.81
C ALA A 253 18.78 7.19 8.31
N LEU A 254 18.22 8.27 8.88
CA LEU A 254 19.00 9.38 9.43
C LEU A 254 19.82 9.00 10.66
N LYS A 255 19.30 8.13 11.54
CA LYS A 255 20.09 7.56 12.65
C LYS A 255 21.29 6.77 12.13
N LEU A 256 21.09 5.97 11.07
CA LEU A 256 22.14 5.14 10.48
C LEU A 256 23.26 5.98 9.86
N VAL A 257 22.93 7.10 9.18
CA VAL A 257 23.92 7.99 8.56
C VAL A 257 24.37 9.15 9.47
N HIS A 258 23.89 9.18 10.72
CA HIS A 258 24.18 10.22 11.72
C HIS A 258 23.90 11.66 11.23
N LYS A 259 22.76 11.87 10.57
CA LYS A 259 22.32 13.21 10.09
C LYS A 259 21.08 13.69 10.84
N SER A 260 20.96 15.02 10.99
CA SER A 260 19.75 15.66 11.55
C SER A 260 18.77 16.06 10.45
N ILE A 261 17.47 15.81 10.66
CA ILE A 261 16.42 16.15 9.68
C ILE A 261 16.34 17.65 9.35
N ALA A 262 16.75 18.52 10.28
CA ALA A 262 16.75 19.98 10.08
C ALA A 262 17.89 20.46 9.16
N GLU A 263 18.99 19.70 9.07
CA GLU A 263 20.20 20.14 8.39
C GLU A 263 20.27 19.68 6.93
N ILE A 264 19.62 18.54 6.63
CA ILE A 264 19.64 17.88 5.32
C ILE A 264 18.80 18.61 4.26
N ARG A 265 19.13 18.36 2.99
CA ARG A 265 18.25 18.69 1.86
C ARG A 265 17.54 17.44 1.34
N ILE A 266 16.22 17.50 1.29
CA ILE A 266 15.34 16.44 0.80
C ILE A 266 14.81 16.86 -0.57
N VAL A 267 14.95 15.99 -1.56
CA VAL A 267 14.36 16.15 -2.90
C VAL A 267 13.21 15.15 -3.04
N ILE A 268 12.00 15.65 -3.30
CA ILE A 268 10.83 14.81 -3.55
C ILE A 268 10.48 14.91 -5.03
N ASN A 269 10.51 13.79 -5.75
CA ASN A 269 10.08 13.73 -7.14
C ASN A 269 8.67 13.14 -7.23
N GLY A 270 7.73 13.95 -7.70
CA GLY A 270 6.31 13.70 -7.62
C GLY A 270 5.63 14.74 -6.73
N ALA A 271 4.83 15.61 -7.33
CA ALA A 271 4.08 16.66 -6.64
C ALA A 271 2.56 16.41 -6.73
N GLY A 272 2.17 15.14 -6.61
CA GLY A 272 0.78 14.70 -6.45
C GLY A 272 0.39 14.54 -4.98
N ALA A 273 -0.68 13.80 -4.72
CA ALA A 273 -1.24 13.57 -3.38
C ALA A 273 -0.18 13.10 -2.35
N ALA A 274 0.50 11.98 -2.64
CA ALA A 274 1.54 11.41 -1.78
C ALA A 274 2.70 12.39 -1.52
N GLY A 275 3.26 12.98 -2.59
CA GLY A 275 4.42 13.87 -2.49
C GLY A 275 4.17 15.11 -1.65
N VAL A 276 2.99 15.73 -1.81
CA VAL A 276 2.58 16.89 -1.00
C VAL A 276 2.37 16.47 0.47
N ALA A 277 1.71 15.35 0.72
CA ALA A 277 1.46 14.85 2.08
C ALA A 277 2.77 14.48 2.82
N ILE A 278 3.70 13.81 2.14
CA ILE A 278 5.05 13.54 2.63
C ILE A 278 5.73 14.86 3.00
N ALA A 279 5.79 15.82 2.08
CA ALA A 279 6.46 17.10 2.29
C ALA A 279 5.89 17.87 3.51
N ARG A 280 4.56 17.89 3.66
CA ARG A 280 3.87 18.50 4.81
C ARG A 280 4.24 17.82 6.12
N LEU A 281 4.21 16.47 6.17
CA LEU A 281 4.54 15.74 7.39
C LEU A 281 6.01 15.86 7.76
N LEU A 282 6.92 15.80 6.77
CA LEU A 282 8.35 16.02 6.97
C LEU A 282 8.64 17.42 7.55
N ARG A 283 7.98 18.48 7.03
CA ARG A 283 8.06 19.84 7.62
C ARG A 283 7.64 19.85 9.08
N LYS A 284 6.55 19.16 9.42
CA LYS A 284 6.05 19.06 10.80
C LYS A 284 7.01 18.26 11.69
N ALA A 285 7.76 17.33 11.13
CA ALA A 285 8.83 16.60 11.81
C ALA A 285 10.16 17.38 11.91
N GLY A 286 10.25 18.60 11.36
CA GLY A 286 11.42 19.48 11.47
C GLY A 286 12.28 19.60 10.21
N ALA A 287 11.87 19.05 9.07
CA ALA A 287 12.60 19.23 7.81
C ALA A 287 12.47 20.67 7.28
N GLU A 288 13.60 21.36 7.09
CA GLU A 288 13.61 22.76 6.65
C GLU A 288 13.82 22.92 5.13
N LYS A 289 14.64 22.06 4.51
CA LYS A 289 15.06 22.19 3.10
C LYS A 289 14.45 21.09 2.25
N ILE A 290 13.22 21.31 1.78
CA ILE A 290 12.52 20.40 0.86
C ILE A 290 12.41 21.02 -0.52
N TRP A 291 12.91 20.34 -1.54
CA TRP A 291 12.75 20.71 -2.94
C TRP A 291 11.86 19.68 -3.62
N MET A 292 10.74 20.13 -4.18
CA MET A 292 9.84 19.25 -4.93
C MET A 292 10.05 19.42 -6.44
N CYS A 293 9.94 18.31 -7.17
CA CYS A 293 9.96 18.27 -8.63
C CYS A 293 8.66 17.66 -9.16
N ASP A 294 8.11 18.24 -10.22
CA ASP A 294 7.07 17.62 -11.04
C ASP A 294 7.58 17.36 -12.47
N SER A 295 6.70 16.97 -13.38
CA SER A 295 7.06 16.66 -14.77
C SER A 295 7.72 17.81 -15.53
N LYS A 296 7.67 19.05 -15.01
CA LYS A 296 8.30 20.24 -15.61
C LYS A 296 9.54 20.71 -14.83
N GLY A 297 10.03 19.93 -13.88
CA GLY A 297 11.21 20.23 -13.08
C GLY A 297 10.88 20.77 -11.68
N ILE A 298 11.80 21.53 -11.10
CA ILE A 298 11.69 22.08 -9.74
C ILE A 298 10.44 22.97 -9.64
N LEU A 299 9.70 22.84 -8.55
CA LEU A 299 8.64 23.78 -8.18
C LEU A 299 9.29 25.12 -7.81
N SER A 300 9.42 26.00 -8.79
CA SER A 300 10.00 27.34 -8.59
C SER A 300 8.91 28.37 -8.33
N ILE A 301 9.20 29.39 -7.52
CA ILE A 301 8.33 30.58 -7.36
C ILE A 301 8.13 31.36 -8.67
N SER A 302 8.98 31.14 -9.68
CA SER A 302 8.83 31.71 -11.02
C SER A 302 7.84 30.97 -11.92
N ARG A 303 7.40 29.77 -11.52
CA ARG A 303 6.41 28.97 -12.26
C ARG A 303 5.01 29.53 -12.02
N THR A 304 4.26 29.83 -13.08
CA THR A 304 2.89 30.35 -13.01
C THR A 304 1.81 29.26 -13.09
N ASP A 305 2.18 28.03 -13.44
CA ASP A 305 1.29 26.89 -13.66
C ASP A 305 1.09 25.99 -12.42
N LEU A 306 1.58 26.42 -11.26
CA LEU A 306 1.46 25.66 -10.01
C LEU A 306 0.05 25.74 -9.43
N THR A 307 -0.50 24.59 -9.00
CA THR A 307 -1.70 24.52 -8.14
C THR A 307 -1.40 25.11 -6.75
N GLU A 308 -2.44 25.35 -5.95
CA GLU A 308 -2.29 25.91 -4.60
C GLU A 308 -1.38 25.04 -3.71
N GLU A 309 -1.58 23.73 -3.73
CA GLU A 309 -0.81 22.77 -2.94
C GLU A 309 0.65 22.73 -3.39
N LYS A 310 0.92 22.84 -4.70
CA LYS A 310 2.28 22.90 -5.24
C LYS A 310 2.99 24.20 -4.88
N ARG A 311 2.28 25.32 -4.80
CA ARG A 311 2.85 26.63 -4.45
C ARG A 311 3.39 26.65 -3.02
N GLU A 312 2.81 25.87 -2.11
CA GLU A 312 3.28 25.72 -0.72
C GLU A 312 4.76 25.31 -0.61
N PHE A 313 5.25 24.59 -1.63
CA PHE A 313 6.60 24.03 -1.71
C PHE A 313 7.45 24.68 -2.81
N ALA A 314 7.01 25.80 -3.37
CA ALA A 314 7.76 26.52 -4.37
C ALA A 314 9.03 27.17 -3.76
N VAL A 315 10.18 26.96 -4.40
CA VAL A 315 11.48 27.50 -3.96
C VAL A 315 12.04 28.51 -4.96
N LYS A 316 13.09 29.25 -4.59
CA LYS A 316 13.77 30.18 -5.52
C LYS A 316 14.55 29.46 -6.62
N ALA A 317 14.97 28.22 -6.37
CA ALA A 317 15.74 27.43 -7.30
C ALA A 317 14.90 27.03 -8.53
N GLN A 318 15.57 26.90 -9.67
CA GLN A 318 15.02 26.50 -10.95
C GLN A 318 15.85 25.36 -11.54
N GLY A 319 15.28 24.60 -12.47
CA GLY A 319 15.98 23.58 -13.20
C GLY A 319 15.31 22.21 -13.15
N THR A 320 16.09 21.19 -13.44
CA THR A 320 15.63 19.80 -13.58
C THR A 320 15.81 19.01 -12.29
N LEU A 321 15.28 17.78 -12.25
CA LEU A 321 15.51 16.83 -11.17
C LEU A 321 17.01 16.60 -10.90
N ALA A 322 17.82 16.45 -11.96
CA ALA A 322 19.27 16.29 -11.84
C ALA A 322 19.91 17.49 -11.11
N GLY A 323 19.47 18.72 -11.42
CA GLY A 323 19.95 19.92 -10.75
C GLY A 323 19.53 19.98 -9.27
N ALA A 324 18.32 19.52 -8.95
CA ALA A 324 17.84 19.46 -7.57
C ALA A 324 18.66 18.49 -6.70
N LEU A 325 19.09 17.38 -7.30
CA LEU A 325 19.81 16.30 -6.61
C LEU A 325 21.29 16.57 -6.33
N GLN A 326 21.90 17.55 -7.00
CA GLN A 326 23.30 17.91 -6.78
C GLN A 326 23.54 18.31 -5.32
N GLY A 327 24.21 17.45 -4.55
CA GLY A 327 24.46 17.60 -3.11
C GLY A 327 23.22 17.43 -2.23
N ALA A 328 22.14 16.79 -2.69
CA ALA A 328 21.00 16.44 -1.86
C ALA A 328 21.34 15.24 -0.96
N ASP A 329 20.79 15.19 0.25
CA ASP A 329 21.03 14.07 1.18
C ASP A 329 20.03 12.93 0.95
N VAL A 330 18.80 13.29 0.60
CA VAL A 330 17.67 12.36 0.50
C VAL A 330 16.95 12.58 -0.82
N PHE A 331 16.68 11.50 -1.54
CA PHE A 331 15.72 11.44 -2.63
C PHE A 331 14.50 10.63 -2.19
N ILE A 332 13.30 11.15 -2.45
CA ILE A 332 12.03 10.45 -2.26
C ILE A 332 11.25 10.51 -3.57
N GLY A 333 11.09 9.36 -4.22
CA GLY A 333 10.31 9.21 -5.44
C GLY A 333 8.92 8.67 -5.15
N VAL A 334 7.90 9.38 -5.65
CA VAL A 334 6.49 8.98 -5.67
C VAL A 334 5.89 9.36 -7.03
N SER A 335 6.58 8.95 -8.09
CA SER A 335 6.40 9.49 -9.45
C SER A 335 6.31 8.39 -10.51
N VAL A 336 7.18 8.44 -11.53
CA VAL A 336 7.15 7.56 -12.70
C VAL A 336 8.39 6.66 -12.75
N PRO A 337 8.26 5.45 -13.34
CA PRO A 337 9.37 4.51 -13.47
C PRO A 337 10.61 5.10 -14.16
N GLY A 338 11.80 4.74 -13.67
CA GLY A 338 13.09 4.99 -14.36
C GLY A 338 13.53 6.45 -14.47
N VAL A 339 12.91 7.38 -13.75
CA VAL A 339 13.22 8.82 -13.80
C VAL A 339 14.53 9.20 -13.11
N LEU A 340 15.00 8.39 -12.16
CA LEU A 340 16.25 8.60 -11.43
C LEU A 340 17.37 7.76 -12.06
N THR A 341 18.50 8.39 -12.38
CA THR A 341 19.65 7.70 -12.99
C THR A 341 20.80 7.50 -12.01
N PRO A 342 21.71 6.53 -12.24
CA PRO A 342 22.89 6.33 -11.39
C PRO A 342 23.77 7.58 -11.26
N GLU A 343 23.90 8.37 -12.34
CA GLU A 343 24.69 9.61 -12.35
C GLU A 343 24.08 10.67 -11.43
N MET A 344 22.76 10.78 -11.39
CA MET A 344 22.07 11.67 -10.47
C MET A 344 22.31 11.27 -9.01
N VAL A 345 22.29 9.96 -8.71
CA VAL A 345 22.60 9.43 -7.37
C VAL A 345 24.05 9.69 -6.98
N GLN A 346 24.99 9.54 -7.91
CA GLN A 346 26.41 9.85 -7.65
C GLN A 346 26.66 11.34 -7.37
N ALA A 347 25.82 12.23 -7.89
CA ALA A 347 25.91 13.68 -7.65
C ALA A 347 25.32 14.11 -6.29
N MET A 348 24.69 13.21 -5.54
CA MET A 348 24.14 13.48 -4.21
C MET A 348 25.25 13.69 -3.17
N ALA A 349 24.86 14.12 -1.96
CA ALA A 349 25.78 14.27 -0.84
C ALA A 349 26.33 12.90 -0.38
N LYS A 350 27.39 12.93 0.44
CA LYS A 350 27.95 11.72 1.07
C LYS A 350 26.86 10.97 1.83
N ASP A 351 26.90 9.64 1.78
CA ASP A 351 25.96 8.74 2.44
C ASP A 351 24.50 9.05 2.02
N PRO A 352 24.18 8.97 0.71
CA PRO A 352 22.87 9.36 0.22
C PRO A 352 21.81 8.32 0.58
N ILE A 353 20.60 8.81 0.86
CA ILE A 353 19.40 8.00 1.14
C ILE A 353 18.47 8.10 -0.07
N VAL A 354 18.08 6.95 -0.64
CA VAL A 354 17.24 6.89 -1.84
C VAL A 354 15.99 6.06 -1.56
N PHE A 355 14.82 6.69 -1.53
CA PHE A 355 13.53 6.03 -1.47
C PHE A 355 12.88 6.08 -2.85
N ALA A 356 12.81 4.96 -3.57
CA ALA A 356 12.24 4.86 -4.91
C ALA A 356 10.92 4.06 -4.84
N MET A 357 9.81 4.76 -4.58
CA MET A 357 8.56 4.16 -4.12
C MET A 357 7.48 4.04 -5.22
N ALA A 358 7.78 4.42 -6.47
CA ALA A 358 6.87 4.17 -7.57
C ALA A 358 6.56 2.68 -7.74
N ASN A 359 5.28 2.36 -8.00
CA ASN A 359 4.79 1.01 -8.25
C ASN A 359 4.18 0.93 -9.65
N PRO A 360 4.29 -0.22 -10.35
CA PRO A 360 5.01 -1.44 -9.94
C PRO A 360 6.52 -1.39 -10.20
N ILE A 361 7.00 -0.40 -10.96
CA ILE A 361 8.42 -0.22 -11.30
C ILE A 361 8.92 1.06 -10.62
N PRO A 362 10.00 1.01 -9.81
CA PRO A 362 10.51 2.16 -9.07
C PRO A 362 11.18 3.20 -9.98
N GLU A 363 11.44 4.38 -9.43
CA GLU A 363 12.19 5.46 -10.09
C GLU A 363 13.61 5.04 -10.49
N ILE A 364 14.21 4.12 -9.74
CA ILE A 364 15.47 3.47 -10.05
C ILE A 364 15.45 2.05 -9.48
N GLN A 365 15.99 1.09 -10.23
CA GLN A 365 16.15 -0.28 -9.77
C GLN A 365 17.30 -0.37 -8.75
N PRO A 366 17.12 -1.00 -7.57
CA PRO A 366 18.16 -1.06 -6.53
C PRO A 366 19.50 -1.61 -7.00
N GLU A 367 19.49 -2.55 -7.94
CA GLU A 367 20.69 -3.17 -8.52
C GLU A 367 21.63 -2.16 -9.18
N LEU A 368 21.10 -1.03 -9.65
CA LEU A 368 21.87 -0.01 -10.35
C LEU A 368 22.68 0.90 -9.39
N VAL A 369 22.30 0.97 -8.12
CA VAL A 369 22.85 1.96 -7.17
C VAL A 369 23.14 1.44 -5.78
N SER A 370 22.86 0.17 -5.47
CA SER A 370 23.04 -0.44 -4.15
C SER A 370 24.42 -0.24 -3.53
N LYS A 371 25.48 -0.09 -4.33
CA LYS A 371 26.85 0.18 -3.83
C LYS A 371 27.17 1.66 -3.59
N ASN A 372 26.34 2.56 -4.11
CA ASN A 372 26.59 4.01 -4.13
C ASN A 372 25.70 4.79 -3.14
N VAL A 373 24.86 4.08 -2.38
CA VAL A 373 23.90 4.66 -1.44
C VAL A 373 24.10 4.10 -0.04
N ALA A 374 23.88 4.92 0.98
CA ALA A 374 23.87 4.46 2.35
C ALA A 374 22.63 3.59 2.61
N VAL A 375 21.47 4.02 2.10
CA VAL A 375 20.19 3.32 2.22
C VAL A 375 19.46 3.40 0.89
N ILE A 376 18.86 2.29 0.49
CA ILE A 376 17.85 2.24 -0.55
C ILE A 376 16.59 1.56 -0.03
N ALA A 377 15.43 2.13 -0.37
CA ALA A 377 14.12 1.60 -0.01
C ALA A 377 13.19 1.70 -1.22
N THR A 378 12.23 0.78 -1.32
CA THR A 378 11.25 0.77 -2.42
C THR A 378 9.85 0.45 -1.91
N GLY A 379 8.83 0.57 -2.76
CA GLY A 379 7.47 0.10 -2.46
C GLY A 379 7.29 -1.41 -2.61
N ARG A 380 8.27 -2.12 -3.19
CA ARG A 380 8.14 -3.53 -3.57
C ARG A 380 8.53 -4.47 -2.43
N SER A 381 7.80 -5.59 -2.32
CA SER A 381 7.98 -6.59 -1.26
C SER A 381 9.15 -7.54 -1.47
N ASP A 382 9.73 -7.57 -2.67
CA ASP A 382 10.86 -8.43 -3.01
C ASP A 382 12.23 -7.78 -2.74
N TYR A 383 12.25 -6.52 -2.28
CA TYR A 383 13.47 -5.83 -1.85
C TYR A 383 13.48 -5.58 -0.33
N PRO A 384 14.67 -5.45 0.29
CA PRO A 384 14.79 -4.93 1.64
C PRO A 384 14.22 -3.51 1.75
N ASN A 385 13.93 -3.07 2.98
CA ASN A 385 13.37 -1.76 3.27
C ASN A 385 12.09 -1.45 2.47
N GLN A 386 11.10 -2.34 2.48
CA GLN A 386 9.82 -2.06 1.84
C GLN A 386 9.08 -0.94 2.60
N ILE A 387 8.89 0.21 1.94
CA ILE A 387 8.02 1.29 2.42
C ILE A 387 6.61 1.00 1.90
N ASN A 388 5.77 0.44 2.77
CA ASN A 388 4.40 0.06 2.45
C ASN A 388 3.41 0.61 3.47
N ASN A 389 2.34 1.24 3.00
CA ASN A 389 1.29 1.85 3.81
C ASN A 389 0.60 0.86 4.76
N VAL A 390 0.69 -0.45 4.51
CA VAL A 390 0.21 -1.51 5.43
C VAL A 390 0.82 -1.41 6.83
N LEU A 391 2.00 -0.79 6.97
CA LEU A 391 2.61 -0.54 8.28
C LEU A 391 1.89 0.57 9.07
N ALA A 392 1.06 1.38 8.42
CA ALA A 392 0.38 2.53 9.02
C ALA A 392 -1.13 2.31 9.15
N PHE A 393 -1.87 2.20 8.04
CA PHE A 393 -3.33 2.32 8.06
C PHE A 393 -4.05 1.33 9.01
N PRO A 394 -3.65 0.05 9.15
CA PRO A 394 -4.35 -0.86 10.06
C PRO A 394 -4.23 -0.40 11.51
N GLY A 395 -3.01 -0.01 11.93
CA GLY A 395 -2.74 0.49 13.28
C GLY A 395 -3.35 1.86 13.55
N VAL A 396 -3.33 2.77 12.57
CA VAL A 396 -3.92 4.10 12.69
C VAL A 396 -5.43 4.00 12.90
N PHE A 397 -6.13 3.25 12.06
CA PHE A 397 -7.57 3.04 12.25
C PHE A 397 -7.86 2.24 13.52
N ARG A 398 -7.02 1.27 13.89
CA ARG A 398 -7.25 0.53 15.13
C ARG A 398 -7.20 1.45 16.33
N GLY A 399 -6.17 2.30 16.40
CA GLY A 399 -6.07 3.30 17.46
C GLY A 399 -7.25 4.27 17.46
N ALA A 400 -7.62 4.81 16.29
CA ALA A 400 -8.73 5.76 16.17
C ALA A 400 -10.09 5.15 16.54
N LEU A 401 -10.37 3.91 16.14
CA LEU A 401 -11.62 3.21 16.45
C LEU A 401 -11.70 2.82 17.93
N ASP A 402 -10.61 2.34 18.52
CA ASP A 402 -10.56 1.90 19.92
C ASP A 402 -10.82 3.04 20.92
N CYS A 403 -10.45 4.27 20.58
CA CYS A 403 -10.74 5.46 21.38
C CYS A 403 -11.86 6.34 20.83
N ARG A 404 -12.55 5.89 19.77
CA ARG A 404 -13.61 6.64 19.06
C ARG A 404 -13.19 8.09 18.75
N ALA A 405 -11.99 8.24 18.18
CA ALA A 405 -11.45 9.53 17.81
C ALA A 405 -12.33 10.20 16.74
N GLN A 406 -12.69 11.47 16.93
CA GLN A 406 -13.53 12.21 15.97
C GLN A 406 -12.82 12.48 14.63
N THR A 407 -11.49 12.51 14.63
CA THR A 407 -10.65 12.77 13.47
C THR A 407 -9.26 12.15 13.68
N ILE A 408 -8.41 12.12 12.65
CA ILE A 408 -7.01 11.68 12.78
C ILE A 408 -6.08 12.86 12.52
N THR A 409 -5.35 13.32 13.52
CA THR A 409 -4.56 14.55 13.47
C THR A 409 -3.14 14.35 12.94
N THR A 410 -2.48 15.46 12.61
CA THR A 410 -1.05 15.46 12.26
C THR A 410 -0.18 14.90 13.39
N THR A 411 -0.53 15.16 14.65
CA THR A 411 0.20 14.62 15.81
C THR A 411 0.07 13.10 15.84
N MET A 412 -1.12 12.55 15.60
CA MET A 412 -1.33 11.10 15.47
C MET A 412 -0.46 10.51 14.34
N TYR A 413 -0.28 11.21 13.21
CA TYR A 413 0.61 10.77 12.13
C TYR A 413 2.09 10.73 12.56
N LEU A 414 2.57 11.77 13.26
CA LEU A 414 3.95 11.84 13.76
C LEU A 414 4.23 10.75 14.80
N GLU A 415 3.28 10.51 15.71
CA GLU A 415 3.36 9.46 16.73
C GLU A 415 3.30 8.06 16.10
N ALA A 416 2.46 7.84 15.09
CA ALA A 416 2.45 6.60 14.31
C ALA A 416 3.80 6.34 13.62
N ALA A 417 4.37 7.35 12.97
CA ALA A 417 5.68 7.22 12.31
C ALA A 417 6.79 6.90 13.31
N SER A 418 6.79 7.57 14.47
CA SER A 418 7.73 7.33 15.55
C SER A 418 7.59 5.93 16.13
N ALA A 419 6.35 5.44 16.30
CA ALA A 419 6.07 4.08 16.77
C ALA A 419 6.62 3.03 15.81
N ILE A 420 6.35 3.15 14.51
CA ILE A 420 6.90 2.23 13.48
C ILE A 420 8.43 2.24 13.52
N ALA A 421 9.05 3.42 13.52
CA ALA A 421 10.50 3.55 13.54
C ALA A 421 11.13 2.92 14.80
N SER A 422 10.46 3.01 15.95
CA SER A 422 10.96 2.49 17.23
C SER A 422 11.02 0.95 17.30
N LEU A 423 10.32 0.25 16.41
CA LEU A 423 10.32 -1.22 16.38
C LEU A 423 11.61 -1.81 15.83
N VAL A 424 12.37 -1.03 15.04
CA VAL A 424 13.74 -1.37 14.65
C VAL A 424 14.68 -0.91 15.74
N LYS A 425 15.27 -1.87 16.46
CA LYS A 425 16.20 -1.55 17.55
C LYS A 425 17.50 -0.97 16.97
N PRO A 426 18.21 -0.11 17.72
CA PRO A 426 19.52 0.39 17.28
C PRO A 426 20.54 -0.70 16.96
N SER A 427 20.45 -1.87 17.59
CA SER A 427 21.31 -3.04 17.33
C SER A 427 21.02 -3.73 16.00
N ASP A 428 19.80 -3.59 15.51
CA ASP A 428 19.28 -4.29 14.33
C ASP A 428 19.24 -3.34 13.12
N LEU A 429 19.58 -2.07 13.33
CA LEU A 429 19.56 -1.02 12.32
C LEU A 429 20.76 -1.18 11.40
N ASP A 430 20.49 -1.45 10.13
CA ASP A 430 21.50 -1.50 9.08
C ASP A 430 20.94 -0.97 7.75
N ARG A 431 21.75 -1.04 6.70
CA ARG A 431 21.41 -0.49 5.39
C ARG A 431 20.24 -1.18 4.68
N GLU A 432 19.94 -2.42 5.04
CA GLU A 432 18.85 -3.26 4.51
C GLU A 432 17.69 -3.41 5.50
N HIS A 433 17.83 -2.85 6.71
CA HIS A 433 16.82 -2.93 7.77
C HIS A 433 16.64 -1.59 8.51
N ILE A 434 15.94 -0.64 7.87
CA ILE A 434 15.53 0.65 8.45
C ILE A 434 14.05 0.71 8.85
N ILE A 435 13.26 -0.29 8.46
CA ILE A 435 11.81 -0.34 8.70
C ILE A 435 11.41 -1.79 9.05
N PRO A 436 10.45 -2.03 9.97
CA PRO A 436 10.04 -3.40 10.28
C PRO A 436 9.35 -4.06 9.08
N SER A 437 9.32 -5.39 9.11
CA SER A 437 8.55 -6.17 8.15
C SER A 437 7.06 -5.85 8.25
N VAL A 438 6.35 -5.89 7.12
CA VAL A 438 4.87 -5.80 7.07
C VAL A 438 4.17 -6.89 7.86
N PHE A 439 4.86 -8.01 8.13
CA PHE A 439 4.36 -9.13 8.94
C PHE A 439 4.80 -9.07 10.40
N ASP A 440 5.44 -7.99 10.84
CA ASP A 440 5.76 -7.80 12.25
C ASP A 440 4.48 -7.48 13.04
N GLU A 441 3.96 -8.49 13.75
CA GLU A 441 2.72 -8.42 14.54
C GLU A 441 2.72 -7.27 15.58
N ARG A 442 3.89 -6.75 15.95
CA ARG A 442 4.02 -5.65 16.91
C ARG A 442 3.59 -4.31 16.32
N VAL A 443 3.62 -4.14 15.00
CA VAL A 443 3.38 -2.87 14.30
C VAL A 443 2.01 -2.31 14.63
N VAL A 444 0.94 -3.08 14.41
CA VAL A 444 -0.43 -2.61 14.62
C VAL A 444 -0.66 -2.20 16.07
N SER A 445 -0.18 -3.00 17.02
CA SER A 445 -0.32 -2.70 18.45
C SER A 445 0.43 -1.44 18.84
N ALA A 446 1.67 -1.26 18.36
CA ALA A 446 2.48 -0.08 18.67
C ALA A 446 1.89 1.20 18.07
N VAL A 447 1.47 1.15 16.81
CA VAL A 447 0.84 2.29 16.13
C VAL A 447 -0.49 2.64 16.78
N ALA A 448 -1.35 1.65 17.04
CA ALA A 448 -2.64 1.88 17.68
C ALA A 448 -2.49 2.53 19.06
N ALA A 449 -1.53 2.07 19.88
CA ALA A 449 -1.27 2.65 21.18
C ALA A 449 -0.77 4.11 21.09
N ALA A 450 0.13 4.40 20.15
CA ALA A 450 0.64 5.76 19.93
C ALA A 450 -0.47 6.72 19.46
N VAL A 451 -1.31 6.24 18.55
CA VAL A 451 -2.46 6.99 18.02
C VAL A 451 -3.51 7.26 19.10
N GLN A 452 -3.84 6.26 19.94
CA GLN A 452 -4.76 6.45 21.07
C GLN A 452 -4.21 7.44 22.09
N ARG A 453 -2.92 7.36 22.41
CA ARG A 453 -2.26 8.30 23.33
C ARG A 453 -2.38 9.73 22.80
N ALA A 454 -2.00 9.95 21.54
CA ALA A 454 -2.10 11.27 20.91
C ALA A 454 -3.54 11.81 20.90
N ALA A 455 -4.52 10.97 20.53
CA ALA A 455 -5.93 11.35 20.52
C ALA A 455 -6.45 11.76 21.92
N ARG A 456 -5.99 11.08 22.98
CA ARG A 456 -6.33 11.42 24.37
C ARG A 456 -5.66 12.70 24.83
N GLU A 457 -4.39 12.90 24.51
CA GLU A 457 -3.64 14.12 24.84
C GLU A 457 -4.24 15.36 24.15
N GLU A 458 -4.74 15.20 22.93
CA GLU A 458 -5.43 16.26 22.19
C GLU A 458 -6.91 16.42 22.56
N GLY A 459 -7.46 15.54 23.41
CA GLY A 459 -8.85 15.61 23.88
C GLY A 459 -9.91 15.27 22.82
N ILE A 460 -9.54 14.53 21.77
CA ILE A 460 -10.44 14.14 20.66
C ILE A 460 -10.91 12.68 20.75
N ALA A 461 -10.40 11.92 21.72
CA ALA A 461 -10.90 10.60 22.09
C ALA A 461 -12.24 10.71 22.83
N GLN A 462 -13.20 9.85 22.48
CA GLN A 462 -14.53 9.81 23.13
C GLN A 462 -14.69 8.66 24.12
N SER A 463 -13.69 7.77 24.24
CA SER A 463 -13.69 6.62 25.17
C SER A 463 -12.33 6.27 25.76
#